data_AF-A0A948V8A5-F1
#
_entry.id   AF-A0A948V8A5-F1
#
_cell.length_a   1.000
_cell.length_b   1.000
_cell.length_c   1.000
_cell.angle_alpha   90.00
_cell.angle_beta   90.00
_cell.angle_gamma   90.00
#
_symmetry.space_group_name_H-M   'P 1'
#
loop_
_entity.id
_entity.type
_entity.pdbx_description
1 polymer ?
#
loop_
_entity_poly.entity_id
_entity_poly.type
_entity_poly.pdbx_seq_one_letter_code
_entity_poly.pdbx_strand_id
1 'polypeptide(L)' 'FYPRGEGEPKLGEVSYAELKSGQIQFNGKKVPTGCFSSYVKAVEVAEYLKKLIQDGDFLLSAPVASLPGPAAGKEG' A
#
# COMPACT_ATOMS: atom_id res chain seq x y z
N PHE A 1 19.98 4.62 -2.79
CA PHE A 1 19.35 5.43 -1.77
C PHE A 1 18.99 6.77 -2.40
N TYR A 2 18.00 7.46 -1.85
CA TYR A 2 17.29 8.53 -2.54
C TYR A 2 18.22 9.59 -3.17
N PRO A 3 17.92 10.11 -4.39
CA PRO A 3 16.77 9.76 -5.25
C PRO A 3 17.03 8.55 -6.16
N ARG A 4 18.28 8.06 -6.26
CA ARG A 4 18.71 7.10 -7.29
C ARG A 4 18.61 5.62 -6.90
N GLY A 5 18.11 5.25 -5.71
CA GLY A 5 17.95 3.84 -5.35
C GLY A 5 19.26 3.08 -5.02
N GLU A 6 20.43 3.57 -5.45
CA GLU A 6 21.78 3.04 -5.12
C GLU A 6 22.22 3.22 -3.65
N GLY A 7 21.97 2.23 -2.78
CA GLY A 7 22.35 2.24 -1.35
C GLY A 7 21.40 1.46 -0.43
N GLU A 8 21.57 1.64 0.89
CA GLU A 8 21.25 0.69 1.99
C GLU A 8 19.97 -0.17 1.93
N PRO A 9 20.05 -1.40 2.49
CA PRO A 9 19.08 -2.48 2.30
C PRO A 9 17.69 -2.14 2.84
N LYS A 10 16.68 -2.75 2.22
CA LYS A 10 15.31 -2.82 2.76
C LYS A 10 15.39 -3.10 4.26
N LEU A 11 14.82 -2.21 5.07
CA LEU A 11 14.73 -2.38 6.54
C LEU A 11 14.21 -3.79 6.87
N GLY A 12 13.18 -4.22 6.15
CA GLY A 12 12.64 -5.57 6.15
C GLY A 12 11.45 -5.64 5.20
N GLU A 13 10.94 -6.85 4.97
CA GLU A 13 9.69 -7.06 4.25
C GLU A 13 8.61 -7.44 5.26
N VAL A 14 7.47 -6.78 5.17
CA VAL A 14 6.30 -7.03 6.02
C VAL A 14 5.04 -7.01 5.15
N SER A 15 4.07 -7.82 5.52
CA SER A 15 2.75 -7.80 4.90
C SER A 15 1.94 -6.59 5.37
N TYR A 16 1.00 -6.14 4.55
CA TYR A 16 0.05 -5.12 4.95
C TYR A 16 -0.79 -5.55 6.18
N ALA A 17 -1.09 -6.85 6.31
CA ALA A 17 -1.80 -7.39 7.46
C ALA A 17 -1.02 -7.21 8.77
N GLU A 18 0.30 -7.43 8.75
CA GLU A 18 1.18 -7.17 9.90
C GLU A 18 1.19 -5.69 10.28
N LEU A 19 1.33 -4.80 9.28
CA LEU A 19 1.25 -3.35 9.53
C LEU A 19 -0.10 -2.94 10.13
N LYS A 20 -1.21 -3.53 9.66
CA LYS A 20 -2.56 -3.25 10.15
C LYS A 20 -2.80 -3.79 11.56
N SER A 21 -2.03 -4.77 12.03
CA SER A 21 -2.18 -5.34 13.37
C SER A 21 -1.80 -4.38 14.50
N GLY A 22 -1.13 -3.26 14.18
CA GLY A 22 -0.68 -2.24 15.12
C GLY A 22 0.70 -2.50 15.73
N GLN A 23 1.35 -3.62 15.37
CA GLN A 23 2.68 -3.97 15.84
C GLN A 23 3.38 -4.94 14.88
N ILE A 24 4.69 -4.79 14.70
CA ILE A 24 5.52 -5.72 13.93
C ILE A 24 6.75 -6.15 14.75
N GLN A 25 7.32 -7.32 14.41
CA GLN A 25 8.60 -7.75 14.92
C GLN A 25 9.69 -7.29 13.95
N PHE A 26 10.64 -6.49 14.43
CA PHE A 26 11.73 -5.94 13.63
C PHE A 26 13.05 -6.05 14.39
N ASN A 27 14.03 -6.79 13.83
CA ASN A 27 15.34 -7.04 14.48
C ASN A 27 15.23 -7.47 15.95
N GLY A 28 14.32 -8.41 16.24
CA GLY A 28 14.09 -8.92 17.60
C GLY A 28 13.37 -7.94 18.54
N LYS A 29 13.01 -6.75 18.07
CA LYS A 29 12.24 -5.75 18.83
C LYS A 29 10.81 -5.66 18.33
N LYS A 30 9.89 -5.39 19.25
CA LYS A 30 8.49 -5.14 18.92
C LYS A 30 8.31 -3.65 18.64
N VAL A 31 7.91 -3.31 17.42
CA VAL A 31 7.76 -1.93 16.96
C VAL A 31 6.27 -1.63 16.70
N PRO A 32 5.69 -0.56 17.27
CA PRO A 32 4.31 -0.20 17.00
C PRO A 32 4.15 0.32 15.57
N THR A 33 3.02 0.00 14.96
CA THR A 33 2.64 0.51 13.64
C THR A 33 1.33 1.27 13.73
N GLY A 34 1.14 2.22 12.81
CA GLY A 34 -0.07 3.02 12.75
C GLY A 34 -0.27 3.60 11.35
N CYS A 35 -1.52 3.90 11.02
CA CYS A 35 -1.84 4.62 9.79
C CYS A 35 -1.68 6.13 10.00
N PHE A 36 -1.12 6.83 9.02
CA PHE A 36 -1.07 8.30 9.02
C PHE A 36 -2.46 8.95 8.85
N SER A 37 -3.40 8.22 8.25
CA SER A 37 -4.77 8.66 8.01
C SER A 37 -5.78 7.80 8.77
N SER A 38 -6.99 8.33 8.94
CA SER A 38 -8.10 7.57 9.52
C SER A 38 -8.52 6.43 8.59
N TYR A 39 -8.46 5.19 9.09
CA TYR A 39 -8.89 4.02 8.34
C TYR A 39 -10.39 4.06 8.02
N VAL A 40 -11.22 4.51 8.96
CA VAL A 40 -12.68 4.62 8.78
C VAL A 40 -13.00 5.57 7.64
N LYS A 41 -12.40 6.77 7.64
CA LYS A 41 -12.59 7.74 6.56
C LYS A 41 -12.08 7.22 5.22
N ALA A 42 -10.97 6.48 5.20
CA ALA A 42 -10.46 5.88 3.97
C ALA A 42 -11.46 4.88 3.37
N VAL A 43 -12.12 4.07 4.20
CA VAL A 43 -13.17 3.14 3.77
C VAL A 43 -14.41 3.88 3.26
N GLU A 44 -14.85 4.94 3.96
CA GLU A 44 -15.99 5.76 3.53
C GLU A 44 -15.76 6.37 2.14
N VAL A 45 -14.57 6.94 1.91
CA VAL A 45 -14.20 7.51 0.59
C VAL A 45 -14.16 6.42 -0.48
N ALA A 46 -13.63 5.23 -0.16
CA ALA A 46 -13.57 4.12 -1.10
C ALA A 46 -14.96 3.62 -1.51
N GLU A 47 -15.89 3.46 -0.57
CA GLU A 47 -17.27 3.06 -0.87
C GLU A 47 -18.03 4.15 -1.64
N TYR A 48 -17.80 5.43 -1.32
CA TYR A 48 -18.36 6.54 -2.09
C TYR A 48 -17.90 6.52 -3.55
N LEU A 49 -16.59 6.39 -3.79
CA LEU A 49 -16.04 6.30 -5.15
C LEU A 49 -16.57 5.08 -5.91
N LYS A 50 -16.65 3.93 -5.24
CA LYS A 50 -17.21 2.71 -5.81
C LYS A 50 -18.66 2.89 -6.26
N LYS A 51 -19.48 3.60 -5.46
CA LYS A 51 -20.84 3.93 -5.84
C LYS A 51 -20.89 4.79 -7.11
N LEU A 52 -20.08 5.85 -7.19
CA LEU A 52 -20.01 6.70 -8.38
C LEU A 52 -19.63 5.91 -9.64
N ILE A 53 -18.73 4.92 -9.51
CA ILE A 53 -18.36 4.02 -10.61
C ILE A 53 -19.54 3.15 -11.04
N GLN A 54 -20.28 2.59 -10.07
CA GLN A 54 -21.44 1.73 -10.34
C GLN A 54 -22.61 2.50 -10.97
N ASP A 55 -22.83 3.74 -10.53
CA ASP A 55 -23.91 4.60 -11.01
C ASP A 55 -23.59 5.24 -12.38
N GLY A 56 -22.34 5.14 -12.85
CA GLY A 56 -21.88 5.71 -14.12
C GLY A 56 -21.49 7.18 -14.06
N ASP A 57 -21.55 7.78 -12.87
CA ASP A 57 -21.11 9.16 -12.59
C ASP A 57 -19.58 9.30 -12.61
N PHE A 58 -18.86 8.19 -12.48
CA PHE A 58 -17.41 8.13 -12.62
C PHE A 58 -16.99 7.00 -13.57
N LEU A 59 -16.35 7.35 -14.68
CA LEU A 59 -15.95 6.39 -15.71
C LEU A 59 -14.51 5.92 -15.52
N LEU A 60 -14.30 4.60 -15.59
CA LEU A 60 -12.98 3.99 -15.57
C LEU A 60 -12.34 4.04 -16.97
N SER A 61 -11.06 4.39 -17.05
CA SER A 61 -10.28 4.24 -18.28
C SER A 61 -9.94 2.77 -18.52
N ALA A 62 -9.53 2.45 -19.74
CA ALA A 62 -8.89 1.17 -20.01
C ALA A 62 -7.65 0.99 -19.10
N PRO A 63 -7.33 -0.25 -18.67
CA PRO A 63 -6.12 -0.53 -17.91
C PRO A 63 -4.87 -0.05 -18.67
N VAL A 64 -4.03 0.76 -18.02
CA VAL A 64 -2.80 1.31 -18.65
C VAL A 64 -1.67 0.27 -18.66
N ALA A 65 -1.52 -0.46 -17.56
CA ALA A 65 -0.54 -1.54 -17.42
C ALA A 65 -0.94 -2.47 -16.26
N SER A 66 -0.48 -3.72 -16.31
CA SER A 66 -0.59 -4.64 -15.18
C SER A 66 0.30 -4.17 -14.03
N LEU A 67 -0.19 -4.29 -12.80
CA LEU A 67 0.66 -4.08 -11.63
C LEU A 67 1.78 -5.13 -11.62
N PRO A 68 3.03 -4.75 -11.26
CA PRO A 68 4.09 -5.73 -11.11
C PRO A 68 3.69 -6.74 -10.03
N GLY A 69 3.70 -8.03 -10.37
CA GLY A 69 3.51 -9.08 -9.40
C GLY A 69 4.63 -9.09 -8.36
N PRO A 70 4.48 -9.82 -7.24
CA PRO A 70 5.49 -9.89 -6.18
C PRO A 70 6.88 -10.36 -6.68
N ALA A 71 6.95 -11.08 -7.82
CA ALA A 71 8.20 -11.46 -8.48
C ALA A 71 8.72 -10.43 -9.51
N ALA A 72 7.87 -9.53 -10.00
CA ALA A 72 8.17 -8.61 -11.10
C ALA A 72 8.69 -7.23 -10.62
N GLY A 73 8.85 -7.03 -9.31
CA GLY A 73 9.47 -5.83 -8.73
C GLY A 73 10.99 -5.92 -8.55
N LYS A 74 11.70 -6.66 -9.41
CA LYS A 74 13.17 -6.77 -9.38
C LYS A 74 13.77 -6.24 -10.68
N GLU A 75 13.71 -4.94 -10.87
CA GLU A 75 14.66 -4.23 -11.72
C GLU A 75 15.25 -3.08 -10.90
N GLY A 76 16.57 -3.12 -10.70
CA GLY A 76 17.39 -2.04 -10.12
C GLY A 76 17.61 -2.11 -8.63
#